data_AF-A0A7S3ZVK2-F1
#
_entry.id   AF-A0A7S3ZVK2-F1
#
_cell.length_a   1.000
_cell.length_b   1.000
_cell.length_c   1.000
_cell.angle_alpha   90.00
_cell.angle_beta   90.00
_cell.angle_gamma   90.00
#
_symmetry.space_group_name_H-M   'P 1'
#
loop_
_entity.id
_entity.type
_entity.pdbx_description
1 polymer ?
#
loop_
_entity_poly.entity_id
_entity_poly.type
_entity_poly.pdbx_seq_one_letter_code
_entity_poly.pdbx_strand_id
1 'polypeptide(L)'
;MMQLMQSMDQGACKRHTDGQVAACKCVKPDEAPARRLKTLTELYEKNKGDASKAEGLAAKADTSKKFGALLHKLVAKYPAMIRKVADPQQEYWEKIMKEGIDKKASDEVVDGAEEDEDVEDLDAVADEL
;
A
#
# COMPACT_ATOMS: atom_id res chain seq x y z
N MET A 1 25.14 -6.14 -9.16
CA MET A 1 23.67 -6.24 -9.09
C MET A 1 23.02 -5.07 -8.32
N MET A 2 23.59 -4.57 -7.22
CA MET A 2 23.02 -3.44 -6.45
C MET A 2 22.81 -2.13 -7.24
N GLN A 3 23.72 -1.76 -8.14
CA GLN A 3 23.61 -0.51 -8.92
C GLN A 3 22.49 -0.53 -9.97
N LEU A 4 22.16 -1.71 -10.52
CA LEU A 4 21.02 -1.87 -11.44
C LEU A 4 19.69 -1.73 -10.69
N MET A 5 19.60 -2.31 -9.49
CA MET A 5 18.41 -2.27 -8.63
C MET A 5 18.04 -0.83 -8.20
N GLN A 6 19.04 0.00 -7.89
CA GLN A 6 18.84 1.42 -7.54
C GLN A 6 18.34 2.28 -8.72
N SER A 7 18.78 2.00 -9.95
CA SER A 7 18.30 2.72 -11.14
C SER A 7 16.85 2.38 -11.52
N MET A 8 16.39 1.17 -11.20
CA MET A 8 15.00 0.76 -11.42
C MET A 8 14.04 1.42 -10.43
N ASP A 9 14.47 1.62 -9.18
CA ASP A 9 13.68 2.25 -8.12
C ASP A 9 13.29 3.71 -8.47
N GLN A 10 14.23 4.47 -9.03
CA GLN A 10 13.98 5.84 -9.51
C GLN A 10 13.02 5.88 -10.72
N GLY A 11 13.18 4.95 -11.66
CA GLY A 11 12.31 4.84 -12.84
C GLY A 11 10.88 4.38 -12.51
N ALA A 12 10.72 3.55 -11.48
CA ALA A 12 9.43 3.07 -11.00
C ALA A 12 8.66 4.16 -10.22
N CYS A 13 9.34 4.90 -9.34
CA CYS A 13 8.74 6.02 -8.62
C CYS A 13 8.22 7.11 -9.57
N LYS A 14 8.97 7.42 -10.64
CA LYS A 14 8.55 8.37 -11.66
C LYS A 14 7.29 7.90 -12.40
N ARG A 15 7.25 6.65 -12.87
CA ARG A 15 6.07 6.07 -13.53
C ARG A 15 4.84 6.07 -12.64
N HIS A 16 5.01 5.73 -11.37
CA HIS A 16 3.92 5.77 -10.40
C HIS A 16 3.40 7.19 -10.20
N THR A 17 4.30 8.18 -10.07
CA THR A 17 3.96 9.60 -9.98
C THR A 17 3.21 10.08 -11.23
N ASP A 18 3.72 9.75 -12.42
CA ASP A 18 3.08 10.09 -13.70
C ASP A 18 1.67 9.48 -13.79
N GLY A 19 1.51 8.24 -13.31
CA GLY A 19 0.21 7.56 -13.21
C GLY A 19 -0.76 8.24 -12.23
N GLN A 20 -0.27 8.69 -11.06
CA GLN A 20 -1.09 9.45 -10.11
C GLN A 20 -1.52 10.80 -10.69
N VAL A 21 -0.62 11.50 -11.39
CA VAL A 21 -0.93 12.77 -12.06
C VAL A 21 -1.97 12.57 -13.17
N ALA A 22 -1.81 11.55 -14.01
CA ALA A 22 -2.76 11.22 -15.07
C ALA A 22 -4.15 10.81 -14.53
N ALA A 23 -4.20 10.15 -13.37
CA ALA A 23 -5.45 9.79 -12.70
C ALA A 23 -6.11 10.97 -11.96
N CYS A 24 -5.35 12.04 -11.71
CA CYS A 24 -5.85 13.22 -11.01
C CYS A 24 -6.82 14.01 -11.91
N LYS A 25 -8.09 14.08 -11.51
CA LYS A 25 -9.10 14.89 -12.21
C LYS A 25 -9.38 16.15 -11.43
N CYS A 26 -9.24 17.31 -12.07
CA CYS A 26 -9.73 18.58 -11.52
C CYS A 26 -11.24 18.50 -11.34
N VAL A 27 -11.72 18.89 -10.16
CA VAL A 27 -13.14 18.91 -9.80
C VAL A 27 -13.54 20.37 -9.65
N LYS A 28 -14.71 20.74 -10.19
CA LYS A 28 -15.24 22.08 -10.01
C LYS A 28 -15.58 22.33 -8.52
N PRO A 29 -15.44 23.55 -8.00
CA PRO A 29 -15.63 23.83 -6.57
C PRO A 29 -17.02 23.43 -6.02
N ASP A 30 -18.06 23.57 -6.83
CA ASP A 30 -19.45 23.21 -6.53
C ASP A 30 -19.68 21.69 -6.44
N GLU A 31 -18.95 20.90 -7.23
CA GLU A 31 -18.99 19.43 -7.17
C GLU A 31 -18.14 18.85 -6.02
N ALA A 32 -17.18 19.63 -5.49
CA ALA A 32 -16.20 19.14 -4.53
C ALA A 32 -16.82 18.56 -3.25
N PRO A 33 -17.84 19.18 -2.60
CA PRO A 33 -18.46 18.62 -1.40
C PRO A 33 -19.12 17.25 -1.67
N ALA A 34 -19.87 17.13 -2.76
CA ALA A 34 -20.53 15.88 -3.13
C ALA A 34 -19.52 14.77 -3.43
N ARG A 35 -18.40 15.10 -4.10
CA ARG A 35 -17.33 14.12 -4.35
C ARG A 35 -16.63 13.68 -3.07
N ARG A 36 -16.36 14.58 -2.13
CA ARG A 36 -15.74 14.22 -0.84
C ARG A 36 -16.63 13.27 -0.06
N LEU A 37 -17.93 13.57 0.01
CA LEU A 37 -18.91 12.70 0.66
C LEU A 37 -18.93 11.32 0.01
N LYS A 38 -19.09 11.27 -1.31
CA LYS A 38 -19.10 10.01 -2.07
C LYS A 38 -17.85 9.15 -1.80
N THR A 39 -16.66 9.75 -1.87
CA THR A 39 -15.40 9.05 -1.60
C THR A 39 -15.36 8.48 -0.19
N LEU A 40 -15.81 9.23 0.82
CA LEU A 40 -15.83 8.75 2.21
C LEU A 40 -16.84 7.63 2.40
N THR A 41 -18.04 7.75 1.84
CA THR A 41 -19.07 6.70 1.90
C THR A 41 -18.57 5.41 1.28
N GLU A 42 -18.04 5.45 0.06
CA GLU A 42 -17.49 4.26 -0.61
C GLU A 42 -16.34 3.63 0.18
N LEU A 43 -15.50 4.45 0.81
CA LEU A 43 -14.39 3.98 1.64
C LEU A 43 -14.92 3.21 2.86
N TYR A 44 -15.91 3.76 3.56
CA TYR A 44 -16.51 3.10 4.72
C TYR A 44 -17.23 1.81 4.32
N GLU A 45 -18.04 1.82 3.25
CA GLU A 45 -18.76 0.64 2.77
C GLU A 45 -17.82 -0.51 2.40
N LYS A 46 -16.76 -0.23 1.62
CA LYS A 46 -15.79 -1.24 1.19
C LYS A 46 -15.02 -1.85 2.35
N ASN A 47 -14.80 -1.09 3.42
CA ASN A 47 -14.04 -1.52 4.59
C ASN A 47 -14.92 -1.92 5.78
N LYS A 48 -16.23 -2.12 5.55
CA LYS A 48 -17.23 -2.45 6.60
C LYS A 48 -17.19 -1.50 7.80
N GLY A 49 -16.84 -0.25 7.56
CA GLY A 49 -16.84 0.78 8.58
C GLY A 49 -18.20 1.48 8.67
N ASP A 50 -18.32 2.36 9.66
CA ASP A 50 -19.55 3.09 9.96
C ASP A 50 -19.79 4.24 8.96
N ALA A 51 -20.61 3.98 7.94
CA ALA A 51 -20.96 4.94 6.89
C ALA A 51 -21.70 6.18 7.42
N SER A 52 -22.35 6.11 8.59
CA SER A 52 -23.05 7.26 9.18
C SER A 52 -22.10 8.43 9.52
N LYS A 53 -20.80 8.13 9.68
CA LYS A 53 -19.76 9.13 9.96
C LYS A 53 -19.30 9.89 8.71
N ALA A 54 -19.62 9.41 7.50
CA ALA A 54 -19.12 9.97 6.26
C ALA A 54 -19.53 11.43 6.06
N GLU A 55 -20.80 11.77 6.35
CA GLU A 55 -21.33 13.12 6.18
C GLU A 55 -20.68 14.14 7.14
N GLY A 56 -20.62 13.80 8.42
CA GLY A 56 -19.97 14.64 9.43
C GLY A 56 -18.46 14.83 9.18
N LEU A 57 -17.79 13.83 8.61
CA LEU A 57 -16.38 13.93 8.23
C LEU A 57 -16.17 14.73 6.95
N ALA A 58 -17.05 14.59 5.95
CA ALA A 58 -17.00 15.38 4.72
C ALA A 58 -17.16 16.88 5.00
N ALA A 59 -18.08 17.25 5.90
CA ALA A 59 -18.29 18.63 6.33
C ALA A 59 -17.07 19.21 7.07
N LYS A 60 -16.41 18.41 7.93
CA LYS A 60 -15.19 18.83 8.64
C LYS A 60 -13.97 18.94 7.73
N ALA A 61 -13.95 18.17 6.63
CA ALA A 61 -12.90 18.13 5.64
C ALA A 61 -13.23 18.97 4.39
N ASP A 62 -13.65 20.22 4.62
CA ASP A 62 -14.09 21.21 3.63
C ASP A 62 -13.04 21.70 2.63
N THR A 63 -11.75 21.49 2.92
CA THR A 63 -10.62 21.91 2.08
C THR A 63 -9.81 20.71 1.61
N SER A 64 -9.13 20.85 0.47
CA SER A 64 -8.29 19.78 -0.09
C SER A 64 -7.21 19.31 0.90
N LYS A 65 -6.63 20.23 1.69
CA LYS A 65 -5.64 19.91 2.71
C LYS A 65 -6.24 19.07 3.85
N LYS A 66 -7.39 19.48 4.40
CA LYS A 66 -8.07 18.72 5.47
C LYS A 66 -8.56 17.35 4.96
N PHE A 67 -9.07 17.30 3.74
CA PHE A 67 -9.52 16.06 3.11
C PHE A 67 -8.37 15.08 2.85
N GLY A 68 -7.22 15.56 2.34
CA GLY A 68 -6.02 14.73 2.19
C GLY A 68 -5.52 14.18 3.53
N ALA A 69 -5.47 15.01 4.57
CA ALA A 69 -5.07 14.56 5.91
C ALA A 69 -6.04 13.52 6.49
N LEU A 70 -7.35 13.68 6.26
CA LEU A 70 -8.36 12.70 6.66
C LEU A 70 -8.17 11.38 5.91
N LEU A 71 -7.95 11.42 4.59
CA LEU A 71 -7.68 10.23 3.79
C LEU A 71 -6.43 9.49 4.27
N HIS A 72 -5.34 10.18 4.61
CA HIS A 72 -4.15 9.54 5.18
C HIS A 72 -4.46 8.78 6.47
N LYS A 73 -5.27 9.35 7.37
CA LYS A 73 -5.71 8.67 8.60
C LYS A 73 -6.57 7.44 8.31
N LEU A 74 -7.46 7.54 7.31
CA LEU A 74 -8.31 6.43 6.92
C LEU A 74 -7.52 5.30 6.24
N VAL A 75 -6.52 5.64 5.43
CA VAL A 75 -5.59 4.68 4.82
C VAL A 75 -4.77 3.96 5.89
N ALA A 76 -4.28 4.66 6.90
CA ALA A 76 -3.59 4.04 8.03
C ALA A 76 -4.52 3.09 8.83
N LYS A 77 -5.81 3.45 8.96
CA LYS A 77 -6.82 2.61 9.64
C LYS A 77 -7.23 1.38 8.82
N TYR A 78 -7.30 1.52 7.49
CA TYR A 78 -7.73 0.47 6.58
C TYR A 78 -6.63 0.14 5.57
N PRO A 79 -5.49 -0.44 6.00
CA PRO A 79 -4.33 -0.63 5.13
C PRO A 79 -4.61 -1.53 3.91
N ALA A 80 -5.60 -2.42 4.00
CA ALA A 80 -6.06 -3.26 2.89
C ALA A 80 -6.61 -2.47 1.69
N MET A 81 -6.93 -1.18 1.86
CA MET A 81 -7.40 -0.32 0.77
C MET A 81 -6.30 0.07 -0.22
N ILE A 82 -5.03 -0.03 0.20
CA ILE A 82 -3.89 0.27 -0.68
C ILE A 82 -3.76 -0.90 -1.65
N ARG A 83 -4.17 -0.68 -2.91
CA ARG A 83 -3.87 -1.64 -3.97
C ARG A 83 -2.36 -1.68 -4.16
N LYS A 84 -1.73 -2.77 -3.73
CA LYS A 84 -0.37 -3.13 -4.13
C LYS A 84 -0.43 -3.48 -5.61
N VAL A 85 -0.25 -2.50 -6.49
CA VAL A 85 -0.05 -2.75 -7.91
C VAL A 85 1.41 -3.15 -8.05
N ALA A 86 1.67 -4.45 -8.19
CA ALA A 86 2.99 -4.91 -8.57
C ALA A 86 3.28 -4.36 -9.97
N ASP A 87 4.41 -3.65 -10.12
CA ASP A 87 4.83 -3.20 -11.44
C ASP A 87 5.14 -4.46 -12.27
N PRO A 88 4.58 -4.63 -13.48
CA PRO A 88 4.81 -5.84 -14.29
C PRO A 88 6.30 -6.08 -14.56
N GLN A 89 7.09 -5.00 -14.60
CA GLN A 89 8.53 -5.08 -14.72
C GLN A 89 9.15 -5.61 -13.43
N GLN A 90 8.66 -5.18 -12.26
CA GLN A 90 9.11 -5.68 -10.97
C GLN A 90 8.82 -7.18 -10.82
N GLU A 91 7.61 -7.63 -11.17
CA GLU A 91 7.28 -9.08 -11.18
C GLU A 91 8.21 -9.86 -12.13
N TYR A 92 8.49 -9.33 -13.31
CA TYR A 92 9.42 -9.94 -14.27
C TYR A 92 10.83 -10.08 -13.70
N TRP A 93 11.33 -9.04 -13.02
CA TRP A 93 12.65 -9.07 -12.39
C TRP A 93 12.72 -9.97 -11.16
N GLU A 94 11.67 -10.00 -10.34
CA GLU A 94 11.55 -10.94 -9.21
C GLU A 94 11.57 -12.38 -9.71
N LYS A 95 10.90 -12.66 -10.84
CA LYS A 95 10.93 -13.98 -11.48
C LYS A 95 12.33 -14.35 -11.98
N ILE A 96 13.04 -13.45 -12.67
CA ILE A 96 14.42 -13.70 -13.13
C ILE A 96 15.38 -13.90 -11.96
N MET A 97 15.25 -13.11 -10.88
CA MET A 97 16.08 -13.25 -9.68
C MET A 97 15.83 -14.60 -8.99
N LYS A 98 14.57 -15.01 -8.87
CA LYS A 98 14.20 -16.31 -8.29
C LYS A 98 14.74 -17.47 -9.13
N GLU A 99 14.56 -17.44 -10.45
CA GLU A 99 15.09 -18.45 -11.37
C GLU A 99 16.64 -18.48 -11.40
N GLY A 100 17.31 -17.34 -11.19
CA GLY A 100 18.76 -17.25 -11.07
C GLY A 100 19.32 -17.78 -9.75
N ILE A 101 18.55 -17.69 -8.66
CA ILE A 101 18.87 -18.30 -7.35
C ILE A 101 18.64 -19.82 -7.41
N ASP A 102 17.53 -20.27 -8.02
CA ASP A 102 17.23 -21.70 -8.17
C ASP A 102 18.29 -22.44 -9.01
N LYS A 103 18.86 -21.78 -10.03
CA LYS A 103 19.99 -22.34 -10.81
C LYS A 103 21.33 -22.38 -10.07
N LYS A 104 21.51 -21.54 -9.04
CA LYS A 104 22.69 -21.58 -8.16
C LYS A 104 22.52 -22.56 -7.01
N ALA A 105 21.29 -22.81 -6.58
CA ALA A 105 20.96 -23.80 -5.56
C ALA A 105 21.08 -25.25 -6.05
N SER A 106 21.11 -25.50 -7.37
CA SER A 106 21.32 -26.84 -7.92
C SER A 106 22.79 -27.28 -8.00
N ASP A 107 23.76 -26.44 -7.60
CA ASP A 107 25.20 -26.75 -7.74
C ASP A 107 25.96 -26.87 -6.41
N GLU A 108 25.32 -26.64 -5.26
CA GLU A 108 25.93 -26.89 -3.94
C GLU A 108 24.86 -27.14 -2.88
N VAL A 109 24.61 -28.42 -2.54
CA VAL A 109 24.40 -28.82 -1.14
C VAL A 109 24.80 -30.29 -0.95
N VAL A 110 25.99 -30.47 -0.35
CA VAL A 110 26.35 -31.67 0.41
C VAL A 110 25.67 -31.57 1.78
N ASP A 111 25.17 -32.72 2.19
CA ASP A 111 24.46 -33.09 3.43
C ASP A 111 24.96 -32.42 4.73
N GLY A 112 24.01 -32.17 5.64
CA GLY A 112 24.27 -31.59 6.96
C GLY A 112 23.00 -31.31 7.74
N ALA A 113 22.27 -32.38 8.08
CA ALA A 113 21.15 -32.38 9.01
C ALA A 113 21.52 -31.78 10.39
N GLU A 114 20.61 -30.98 10.97
CA GLU A 114 20.11 -31.16 12.35
C GLU A 114 18.90 -30.23 12.62
N GLU A 115 17.79 -30.89 12.91
CA GLU A 115 16.56 -30.54 13.67
C GLU A 115 16.86 -29.67 14.93
N ASP A 116 15.97 -28.90 15.57
CA ASP A 116 14.51 -28.80 15.61
C ASP A 116 14.11 -27.53 16.40
N GLU A 117 12.83 -27.13 16.25
CA GLU A 117 11.91 -26.54 17.24
C GLU A 117 12.30 -25.29 18.08
N ASP A 118 11.58 -24.18 17.87
CA ASP A 118 10.69 -23.63 18.93
C ASP A 118 9.77 -22.52 18.39
N VAL A 119 8.47 -22.74 18.59
CA VAL A 119 7.35 -21.85 18.34
C VAL A 119 6.96 -21.20 19.68
N GLU A 120 6.27 -20.05 19.61
CA GLU A 120 5.71 -19.22 20.70
C GLU A 120 6.65 -18.06 21.11
N ASP A 121 6.30 -16.80 20.87
CA ASP A 121 5.37 -16.12 21.78
C ASP A 121 4.57 -14.99 21.08
N LEU A 122 3.24 -15.13 21.12
CA LEU A 122 2.23 -14.12 20.87
C LEU A 122 1.58 -13.84 22.22
N ASP A 123 2.01 -12.82 22.95
CA ASP A 123 1.15 -11.88 23.69
C ASP A 123 1.96 -10.94 24.59
N ALA A 124 1.98 -9.66 24.24
CA ALA A 124 2.13 -8.57 25.21
C ALA A 124 1.24 -7.41 24.76
N VAL A 125 -0.02 -7.52 25.13
CA VAL A 125 -0.98 -6.42 25.15
C VAL A 125 -0.65 -5.50 26.34
N ALA A 126 -0.84 -4.20 26.12
CA ALA A 126 -1.24 -3.18 27.08
C ALA A 126 -0.16 -2.46 27.94
N ASP A 127 -0.21 -1.13 27.77
CA ASP A 127 -0.29 -0.08 28.78
C ASP A 127 0.96 0.60 29.39
N GLU A 128 0.88 1.94 29.30
CA GLU A 128 1.39 3.01 30.17
C GLU A 128 2.90 3.20 30.39
N LEU A 129 3.46 4.24 29.73
CA LEU A 129 3.79 5.54 30.36
C LEU A 129 4.21 6.60 29.34
#